data_AF-A0A239FZK8-F1
#
_entry.id   AF-A0A239FZK8-F1
#
_cell.length_a   1.000
_cell.length_b   1.000
_cell.length_c   1.000
_cell.angle_alpha   90.00
_cell.angle_beta   90.00
_cell.angle_gamma   90.00
#
_symmetry.space_group_name_H-M   'P 1'
#
loop_
_entity.id
_entity.type
_entity.pdbx_description
1 polymer ?
#
loop_
_entity_poly.entity_id
_entity_poly.type
_entity_poly.pdbx_seq_one_letter_code
_entity_poly.pdbx_strand_id
1 'polypeptide(L)'
;MKLPHHVAALALVALTALPLQAQDTYPATGTQIELEATKWIVAGAGTSAMDYTATGESLAVYINEPHGWVAVMTLVPDAGQKVALDPAAPMLWIDGTQYKPFAGNGYLLKTGKGKPFLLLEYDRAAN
;
A
#
# COMPACT_ATOMS: atom_id res chain seq x y z
N MET A 1 31.46 55.05 -34.87
CA MET A 1 30.43 55.46 -33.90
C MET A 1 29.06 55.48 -34.58
N LYS A 2 28.16 54.58 -34.17
CA LYS A 2 26.68 54.62 -34.23
C LYS A 2 26.16 53.19 -33.97
N LEU A 3 25.64 52.95 -32.76
CA LEU A 3 24.70 51.85 -32.49
C LEU A 3 23.30 52.28 -32.97
N PRO A 4 22.40 51.33 -33.29
CA PRO A 4 21.31 51.11 -32.35
C PRO A 4 20.81 49.65 -32.20
N HIS A 5 20.45 49.34 -30.94
CA HIS A 5 19.24 48.67 -30.44
C HIS A 5 18.73 47.37 -31.11
N HIS A 6 18.68 46.26 -30.35
CA HIS A 6 17.47 45.81 -29.63
C HIS A 6 17.73 44.50 -28.86
N VAL A 7 17.50 44.55 -27.55
CA VAL A 7 16.67 43.65 -26.72
C VAL A 7 16.75 42.13 -26.99
N ALA A 8 17.21 41.39 -25.98
CA ALA A 8 16.42 40.34 -25.32
C ALA A 8 17.22 39.74 -24.15
N ALA A 9 16.88 40.14 -22.93
CA ALA A 9 17.14 39.32 -21.76
C ALA A 9 16.16 38.15 -21.79
N LEU A 10 16.67 36.92 -21.87
CA LEU A 10 15.88 35.73 -21.56
C LEU A 10 16.59 34.96 -20.46
N ALA A 11 16.08 35.15 -19.23
CA ALA A 11 16.31 34.22 -18.14
C ALA A 11 15.54 32.93 -18.44
N LEU A 12 16.20 31.78 -18.39
CA LEU A 12 15.52 30.50 -18.26
C LEU A 12 15.93 29.85 -16.93
N VAL A 13 15.06 30.03 -15.94
CA VAL A 13 14.98 29.21 -14.73
C VAL A 13 14.11 27.99 -15.09
N ALA A 14 14.61 26.79 -14.84
CA ALA A 14 13.84 25.59 -14.43
C ALA A 14 14.85 24.43 -14.28
N LEU A 15 15.40 24.20 -13.09
CA LEU A 15 14.83 23.33 -12.07
C LEU A 15 14.45 21.94 -12.60
N THR A 16 15.42 21.03 -12.53
CA THR A 16 15.30 19.58 -12.24
C THR A 16 13.97 18.90 -12.58
N ALA A 17 13.87 18.29 -13.76
CA ALA A 17 13.00 17.12 -13.94
C ALA A 17 13.84 15.86 -13.68
N LEU A 18 13.89 15.42 -12.43
CA LEU A 18 14.31 14.05 -12.13
C LEU A 18 13.34 13.11 -12.87
N PRO A 19 13.85 12.07 -13.55
CA PRO A 19 12.99 11.11 -14.22
C PRO A 19 12.03 10.51 -13.20
N LEU A 20 10.75 10.70 -13.51
CA LEU A 20 9.58 10.06 -12.95
C LEU A 20 9.93 8.63 -12.52
N GLN A 21 10.21 8.42 -11.23
CA GLN A 21 10.10 7.08 -10.67
C GLN A 21 8.65 6.68 -10.91
N ALA A 22 8.43 5.55 -11.57
CA ALA A 22 7.11 4.95 -11.64
C ALA A 22 6.63 4.85 -10.18
N GLN A 23 5.75 5.77 -9.77
CA GLN A 23 5.02 5.61 -8.53
C GLN A 23 4.19 4.37 -8.76
N ASP A 24 4.57 3.28 -8.10
CA ASP A 24 3.70 2.12 -8.00
C ASP A 24 2.34 2.64 -7.53
N THR A 25 1.36 2.64 -8.43
CA THR A 25 0.07 3.26 -8.20
C THR A 25 -0.80 2.21 -7.54
N TYR A 26 -0.72 2.18 -6.21
CA TYR A 26 -1.58 1.33 -5.39
C TYR A 26 -2.94 2.01 -5.18
N PRO A 27 -4.03 1.23 -5.00
CA PRO A 27 -5.32 1.78 -4.58
C PRO A 27 -5.16 2.63 -3.32
N ALA A 28 -5.79 3.80 -3.30
CA ALA A 28 -5.74 4.67 -2.12
C ALA A 28 -6.54 4.06 -0.96
N THR A 29 -6.11 4.28 0.28
CA THR A 29 -6.89 3.94 1.48
C THR A 29 -8.31 4.54 1.39
N GLY A 30 -9.31 3.76 1.76
CA GLY A 30 -10.74 4.11 1.65
C GLY A 30 -11.36 3.82 0.29
N THR A 31 -10.56 3.43 -0.72
CA THR A 31 -11.10 3.00 -2.02
C THR A 31 -11.80 1.66 -1.89
N GLN A 32 -12.99 1.53 -2.48
CA GLN A 32 -13.65 0.24 -2.62
C GLN A 32 -13.07 -0.52 -3.82
N ILE A 33 -12.70 -1.78 -3.62
CA ILE A 33 -12.26 -2.70 -4.68
C ILE A 33 -13.02 -4.01 -4.61
N GLU A 34 -13.01 -4.78 -5.71
CA GLU A 34 -13.58 -6.12 -5.75
C GLU A 34 -12.46 -7.14 -6.01
N LEU A 35 -12.35 -8.13 -5.14
CA LEU A 35 -11.46 -9.28 -5.29
C LEU A 35 -12.25 -10.54 -4.95
N GLU A 36 -12.11 -11.57 -5.78
CA GLU A 36 -12.79 -12.86 -5.58
C GLU A 36 -14.32 -12.70 -5.38
N ALA A 37 -14.95 -11.83 -6.17
CA ALA A 37 -16.37 -11.48 -6.09
C ALA A 37 -16.83 -10.92 -4.73
N THR A 38 -15.89 -10.47 -3.89
CA THR A 38 -16.15 -9.81 -2.61
C THR A 38 -15.72 -8.36 -2.69
N LYS A 39 -16.57 -7.45 -2.21
CA LYS A 39 -16.22 -6.02 -2.12
C LYS A 39 -15.49 -5.73 -0.82
N TRP A 40 -14.40 -4.98 -0.94
CA TRP A 40 -13.50 -4.63 0.14
C TRP A 40 -13.23 -3.13 0.16
N ILE A 41 -12.94 -2.60 1.34
CA ILE A 41 -12.39 -1.26 1.52
C ILE A 41 -10.87 -1.40 1.72
N VAL A 42 -10.08 -0.63 0.99
CA VAL A 42 -8.62 -0.62 1.14
C VAL A 42 -8.27 0.05 2.47
N ALA A 43 -7.76 -0.72 3.42
CA ALA A 43 -7.23 -0.19 4.69
C ALA A 43 -5.79 0.33 4.52
N GLY A 44 -5.00 -0.31 3.66
CA GLY A 44 -3.66 0.13 3.29
C GLY A 44 -3.14 -0.62 2.07
N ALA A 45 -2.23 0.01 1.33
CA ALA A 45 -1.64 -0.60 0.15
C ALA A 45 -0.19 -0.16 -0.09
N GLY A 46 0.64 -1.08 -0.57
CA GLY A 46 1.97 -0.81 -1.09
C GLY A 46 3.09 -1.59 -0.42
N THR A 47 4.30 -1.04 -0.46
CA THR A 47 5.54 -1.67 0.01
C THR A 47 6.09 -1.07 1.31
N SER A 48 5.46 0.00 1.81
CA SER A 48 5.81 0.67 3.06
C SER A 48 4.97 0.14 4.22
N ALA A 49 5.45 0.35 5.45
CA ALA A 49 4.68 0.03 6.66
C ALA A 49 3.32 0.75 6.67
N MET A 50 2.31 0.02 7.12
CA MET A 50 0.91 0.46 7.15
C MET A 50 0.36 0.25 8.57
N ASP A 51 -0.41 1.23 9.04
CA ASP A 51 -1.12 1.17 10.31
C ASP A 51 -2.62 1.31 10.07
N TYR A 52 -3.40 0.46 10.73
CA TYR A 52 -4.86 0.43 10.62
C TYR A 52 -5.51 0.26 11.99
N THR A 53 -6.67 0.89 12.19
CA THR A 53 -7.48 0.68 13.40
C THR A 53 -8.68 -0.18 13.03
N ALA A 54 -8.74 -1.39 13.56
CA ALA A 54 -9.80 -2.34 13.26
C ALA A 54 -11.19 -1.80 13.62
N THR A 55 -12.17 -2.04 12.77
CA THR A 55 -13.58 -1.73 13.03
C THR A 55 -14.33 -2.89 13.71
N GLY A 56 -13.69 -4.06 13.80
CA GLY A 56 -14.33 -5.33 14.18
C GLY A 56 -14.76 -6.17 12.97
N GLU A 57 -14.61 -5.65 11.75
CA GLU A 57 -14.82 -6.40 10.52
C GLU A 57 -13.64 -7.33 10.18
N SER A 58 -13.90 -8.27 9.27
CA SER A 58 -12.85 -9.15 8.76
C SER A 58 -11.83 -8.37 7.95
N LEU A 59 -10.55 -8.63 8.19
CA LEU A 59 -9.44 -8.13 7.41
C LEU A 59 -8.84 -9.24 6.55
N ALA A 60 -8.48 -8.91 5.32
CA ALA A 60 -7.72 -9.79 4.43
C ALA A 60 -6.41 -9.12 4.01
N VAL A 61 -5.34 -9.91 3.99
CA VAL A 61 -4.03 -9.47 3.51
C VAL A 61 -3.73 -10.18 2.20
N TYR A 62 -3.43 -9.41 1.16
CA TYR A 62 -3.02 -9.92 -0.14
C TYR A 62 -1.61 -9.47 -0.46
N ILE A 63 -0.91 -10.26 -1.28
CA ILE A 63 0.38 -9.88 -1.87
C ILE A 63 0.29 -9.86 -3.39
N ASN A 64 1.05 -8.98 -4.03
CA ASN A 64 1.12 -8.91 -5.48
C ASN A 64 2.13 -9.94 -6.02
N GLU A 65 1.62 -10.94 -6.75
CA GLU A 65 2.41 -11.93 -7.47
C GLU A 65 2.36 -11.68 -8.99
N PRO A 66 3.26 -12.28 -9.78
CA PRO A 66 3.26 -12.12 -11.24
C PRO A 66 1.92 -12.44 -11.93
N HIS A 67 1.07 -13.22 -11.28
CA HIS A 67 -0.24 -13.65 -11.78
C HIS A 67 -1.42 -12.89 -11.16
N GLY A 68 -1.15 -11.91 -10.30
CA GLY A 68 -2.17 -11.09 -9.63
C GLY A 68 -2.08 -11.13 -8.11
N TRP A 69 -3.11 -10.57 -7.47
CA TRP A 69 -3.24 -10.53 -6.02
C TRP A 69 -3.58 -11.90 -5.45
N VAL A 70 -2.81 -12.36 -4.46
CA VAL A 70 -3.01 -13.65 -3.78
C VAL A 70 -3.29 -13.40 -2.31
N ALA A 71 -4.39 -13.95 -1.79
CA ALA A 71 -4.71 -13.89 -0.38
C ALA A 71 -3.70 -14.72 0.43
N VAL A 72 -3.10 -14.11 1.45
CA VAL A 72 -2.09 -14.78 2.31
C VAL A 72 -2.55 -14.92 3.75
N MET A 73 -3.57 -14.16 4.16
CA MET A 73 -4.15 -14.22 5.51
C MET A 73 -5.53 -13.58 5.53
N THR A 74 -6.39 -14.10 6.39
CA THR A 74 -7.61 -13.43 6.85
C THR A 74 -7.60 -13.45 8.38
N LEU A 75 -8.01 -12.36 9.00
CA LEU A 75 -8.11 -12.23 10.45
C LEU A 75 -9.30 -11.36 10.84
N VAL A 76 -9.81 -11.53 12.05
CA VAL A 76 -10.90 -10.72 12.62
C VAL A 76 -10.41 -10.12 13.94
N PRO A 77 -9.72 -8.98 13.91
CA PRO A 77 -9.33 -8.26 15.12
C PRO A 77 -10.54 -7.60 15.77
N ASP A 78 -10.49 -7.45 17.09
CA ASP A 78 -11.53 -6.72 17.83
C ASP A 78 -11.55 -5.23 17.42
N ALA A 79 -12.72 -4.61 17.47
CA ALA A 79 -12.87 -3.20 17.17
C ALA A 79 -11.96 -2.34 18.08
N GLY A 80 -11.22 -1.42 17.48
CA GLY A 80 -10.27 -0.53 18.15
C GLY A 80 -8.82 -1.04 18.22
N GLN A 81 -8.57 -2.31 17.93
CA GLN A 81 -7.20 -2.84 17.90
C GLN A 81 -6.37 -2.22 16.77
N LYS A 82 -5.08 -2.02 17.02
CA LYS A 82 -4.12 -1.49 16.05
C LYS A 82 -3.47 -2.64 15.28
N VAL A 83 -3.73 -2.69 13.98
CA VAL A 83 -3.10 -3.62 13.05
C VAL A 83 -1.97 -2.90 12.34
N ALA A 84 -0.73 -3.37 12.53
CA ALA A 84 0.42 -2.88 11.80
C ALA A 84 0.89 -3.96 10.83
N LEU A 85 1.15 -3.60 9.58
CA LEU A 85 1.66 -4.48 8.52
C LEU A 85 2.93 -3.87 7.93
N ASP A 86 4.02 -4.62 7.92
CA ASP A 86 5.28 -4.23 7.30
C ASP A 86 5.58 -5.14 6.09
N PRO A 87 5.43 -4.66 4.85
CA PRO A 87 5.82 -5.38 3.64
C PRO A 87 7.34 -5.55 3.46
N ALA A 88 8.15 -4.63 3.99
CA ALA A 88 9.60 -4.65 3.84
C ALA A 88 10.24 -5.77 4.68
N ALA A 89 9.60 -6.11 5.79
CA ALA A 89 9.86 -7.31 6.58
C ALA A 89 8.50 -7.98 6.86
N PRO A 90 8.04 -8.96 6.04
CA PRO A 90 6.65 -9.40 5.92
C PRO A 90 6.10 -9.89 7.26
N MET A 91 5.62 -8.94 8.04
CA MET A 91 5.30 -9.10 9.46
C MET A 91 4.07 -8.27 9.77
N LEU A 92 3.25 -8.83 10.66
CA LEU A 92 1.98 -8.25 11.08
C LEU A 92 1.97 -8.22 12.60
N TRP A 93 1.48 -7.13 13.17
CA TRP A 93 1.28 -6.97 14.60
C TRP A 93 -0.16 -6.57 14.89
N ILE A 94 -0.65 -7.01 16.05
CA ILE A 94 -1.92 -6.58 16.63
C ILE A 94 -1.59 -6.02 18.02
N ASP A 95 -1.92 -4.75 18.25
CA ASP A 95 -1.60 -3.99 19.47
C ASP A 95 -0.12 -4.14 19.89
N GLY A 96 0.79 -4.05 18.91
CA GLY A 96 2.23 -4.17 19.11
C GLY A 96 2.73 -5.60 19.34
N THR A 97 1.84 -6.59 19.42
CA THR A 97 2.22 -8.01 19.53
C THR A 97 2.28 -8.65 18.15
N GLN A 98 3.40 -9.30 17.85
CA GLN A 98 3.59 -10.00 16.58
C GLN A 98 2.52 -11.09 16.38
N TYR A 99 1.85 -11.05 15.24
CA TYR A 99 0.86 -12.04 14.85
C TYR A 99 1.57 -13.26 14.23
N LYS A 100 1.85 -14.25 15.08
CA LYS A 100 2.63 -15.44 14.75
C LYS A 100 2.17 -16.19 13.50
N PRO A 101 0.86 -16.38 13.21
CA PRO A 101 0.42 -17.09 12.00
C PRO A 101 0.90 -16.42 10.71
N PHE A 102 1.00 -15.09 10.70
CA PHE A 102 1.50 -14.35 9.55
C PHE A 102 3.02 -14.40 9.45
N ALA A 103 3.71 -14.05 10.54
CA ALA A 103 5.17 -13.98 10.53
C ALA A 103 5.86 -15.35 10.46
N GLY A 104 5.19 -16.43 10.90
CA GLY A 104 5.67 -17.80 10.78
C GLY A 104 5.35 -18.45 9.43
N ASN A 105 4.69 -17.75 8.51
CA ASN A 105 4.30 -18.30 7.22
C ASN A 105 5.52 -18.47 6.31
N GLY A 106 5.92 -19.73 6.07
CA GLY A 106 7.09 -20.08 5.25
C GLY A 106 7.01 -19.61 3.78
N TYR A 107 5.82 -19.37 3.26
CA TYR A 107 5.64 -18.75 1.94
C TYR A 107 6.03 -17.27 2.00
N LEU A 108 5.46 -16.50 2.93
CA LEU A 108 5.77 -15.07 3.12
C LEU A 108 7.26 -14.82 3.41
N LEU A 109 7.91 -15.71 4.16
CA LEU A 109 9.35 -15.63 4.41
C LEU A 109 10.20 -15.78 3.12
N LYS A 110 9.70 -16.53 2.12
CA LYS A 110 10.41 -16.78 0.86
C LYS A 110 10.09 -15.74 -0.21
N THR A 111 8.84 -15.30 -0.27
CA THR A 111 8.33 -14.51 -1.40
C THR A 111 7.89 -13.11 -1.00
N GLY A 112 7.48 -12.88 0.25
CA GLY A 112 6.80 -11.65 0.66
C GLY A 112 7.70 -10.42 0.75
N LYS A 113 9.00 -10.58 1.00
CA LYS A 113 9.89 -9.44 1.27
C LYS A 113 9.92 -8.44 0.11
N GLY A 114 9.54 -7.19 0.39
CA GLY A 114 9.58 -6.09 -0.58
C GLY A 114 8.52 -6.17 -1.68
N LYS A 115 7.60 -7.14 -1.62
CA LYS A 115 6.43 -7.16 -2.49
C LYS A 115 5.41 -6.13 -2.04
N PRO A 116 4.55 -5.66 -2.94
CA PRO A 116 3.37 -4.89 -2.55
C PRO A 116 2.35 -5.75 -1.83
N PHE A 117 1.77 -5.20 -0.76
CA PHE A 117 0.68 -5.80 0.00
C PHE A 117 -0.58 -4.95 -0.14
N LEU A 118 -1.73 -5.59 -0.02
CA LEU A 118 -3.00 -4.94 0.29
C LEU A 118 -3.47 -5.42 1.65
N LEU A 119 -3.82 -4.47 2.52
CA LEU A 119 -4.66 -4.72 3.69
C LEU A 119 -6.07 -4.26 3.35
N LEU A 120 -7.03 -5.18 3.42
CA LEU A 120 -8.40 -4.98 3.01
C LEU A 120 -9.34 -5.23 4.17
N GLU A 121 -10.34 -4.38 4.33
CA GLU A 121 -11.45 -4.57 5.27
C GLU A 121 -12.70 -4.98 4.52
N TYR A 122 -13.44 -5.95 5.07
CA TYR A 122 -14.68 -6.43 4.49
C TYR A 122 -15.75 -5.33 4.50
N ASP A 123 -16.31 -5.02 3.34
CA ASP A 123 -17.39 -4.04 3.23
C ASP A 123 -18.75 -4.71 3.47
N ARG A 124 -19.18 -4.79 4.73
CA ARG A 124 -20.49 -5.37 5.08
C ARG A 124 -21.66 -4.63 4.41
N ALA A 125 -21.53 -3.34 4.10
CA ALA A 125 -22.64 -2.60 3.50
C ALA A 125 -22.80 -2.92 2.00
N ALA A 126 -21.74 -3.40 1.36
CA ALA A 126 -21.71 -3.62 -0.09
C ALA A 126 -21.84 -5.09 -0.52
N ASN A 127 -21.80 -6.03 0.44
CA ASN A 127 -21.97 -7.47 0.26
C ASN A 127 -23.19 -7.98 1.04
#